data_AF-A0A957X3N4-F1
#
_entry.id   AF-A0A957X3N4-F1
#
_cell.length_a   1.000
_cell.length_b   1.000
_cell.length_c   1.000
_cell.angle_alpha   90.00
_cell.angle_beta   90.00
_cell.angle_gamma   90.00
#
_symmetry.space_group_name_H-M   'P 1'
#
loop_
_entity.id
_entity.type
_entity.pdbx_description
1 polymer ?
#
loop_
_entity_poly.entity_id
_entity_poly.type
_entity_poly.pdbx_seq_one_letter_code
_entity_poly.pdbx_strand_id
1 'polypeptide(L)'
;MDTQTPAAMAESVEVIAKEAGKKNRVVILLDGSAFRRRILPHVQKFLHPEDTHLILIRVADPPQSIYYVEGPIFVSVDDVASETEISTQLRDELADTKAMLEEAGYTVSREVRFGSAAMEIERFIKEAEIDLVAMTTYARTGLSKLLYGSIAEHLMRKAKIPVMVLHPTE
;
A
#
# COMPACT_ATOMS: atom_id res chain seq x y z
N MET A 1 -24.77 -43.79 32.42
CA MET A 1 -23.35 -44.13 32.42
C MET A 1 -23.03 -44.50 30.98
N ASP A 2 -22.79 -43.49 30.15
CA ASP A 2 -21.45 -42.98 29.82
C ASP A 2 -21.18 -43.50 28.39
N THR A 3 -20.84 -42.73 27.36
CA THR A 3 -20.35 -41.36 27.26
C THR A 3 -20.63 -40.92 25.82
N GLN A 4 -21.30 -39.79 25.69
CA GLN A 4 -21.41 -39.03 24.46
C GLN A 4 -20.01 -38.51 24.10
N THR A 5 -19.47 -38.89 22.94
CA THR A 5 -18.33 -38.22 22.32
C THR A 5 -18.80 -37.66 20.98
N PRO A 6 -18.93 -36.34 20.81
CA PRO A 6 -19.20 -35.71 19.52
C PRO A 6 -17.90 -35.13 18.96
N ALA A 7 -17.39 -35.67 17.85
CA ALA A 7 -16.31 -35.01 17.11
C ALA A 7 -16.25 -35.53 15.66
N ALA A 8 -17.00 -34.87 14.77
CA ALA A 8 -16.67 -34.75 13.35
C ALA A 8 -17.55 -33.65 12.75
N MET A 9 -17.32 -32.40 13.18
CA MET A 9 -17.72 -31.24 12.38
C MET A 9 -16.70 -31.15 11.25
N ALA A 10 -17.13 -31.51 10.04
CA ALA A 10 -16.37 -31.24 8.83
C ALA A 10 -16.24 -29.71 8.67
N GLU A 11 -15.01 -29.20 8.65
CA GLU A 11 -14.75 -27.84 8.20
C GLU A 11 -15.08 -27.76 6.71
N SER A 12 -16.25 -27.24 6.39
CA SER A 12 -16.62 -26.88 5.02
C SER A 12 -15.88 -25.59 4.66
N VAL A 13 -14.80 -25.70 3.90
CA VAL A 13 -14.18 -24.56 3.21
C VAL A 13 -15.01 -24.26 1.98
N GLU A 14 -15.79 -23.19 2.01
CA GLU A 14 -16.54 -22.71 0.87
C GLU A 14 -15.58 -21.97 -0.08
N VAL A 15 -15.19 -22.64 -1.17
CA VAL A 15 -14.39 -22.01 -2.24
C VAL A 15 -15.33 -21.12 -3.03
N ILE A 16 -15.27 -19.81 -2.77
CA ILE A 16 -15.94 -18.81 -3.62
C ILE A 16 -15.21 -18.81 -4.96
N ALA A 17 -15.88 -19.26 -6.01
CA ALA A 17 -15.35 -19.26 -7.37
C ALA A 17 -14.99 -17.83 -7.79
N LYS A 18 -13.69 -17.59 -8.01
CA LYS A 18 -13.15 -16.36 -8.60
C LYS A 18 -13.71 -16.23 -10.03
N GLU A 19 -14.23 -15.06 -10.39
CA GLU A 19 -14.59 -14.78 -11.79
C GLU A 19 -13.38 -15.06 -12.69
N ALA A 20 -13.54 -15.99 -13.64
CA ALA A 20 -12.47 -16.44 -14.50
C ALA A 20 -11.85 -15.23 -15.25
N GLY A 21 -10.59 -14.92 -14.93
CA GLY A 21 -9.80 -13.87 -15.59
C GLY A 21 -9.59 -12.56 -14.81
N LYS A 22 -10.28 -12.31 -13.68
CA LYS A 22 -10.01 -11.10 -12.88
C LYS A 22 -8.79 -11.31 -11.97
N LYS A 23 -7.68 -10.60 -12.20
CA LYS A 23 -6.53 -10.62 -11.29
C LYS A 23 -6.87 -9.92 -9.97
N ASN A 24 -6.39 -10.46 -8.85
CA ASN A 24 -6.44 -9.85 -7.53
C ASN A 24 -5.62 -8.55 -7.56
N ARG A 25 -6.21 -7.46 -7.10
CA ARG A 25 -5.60 -6.13 -7.08
C ARG A 25 -4.99 -5.90 -5.72
N VAL A 26 -3.66 -5.91 -5.68
CA VAL A 26 -2.90 -5.80 -4.43
C VAL A 26 -2.20 -4.46 -4.41
N VAL A 27 -2.50 -3.63 -3.42
CA VAL A 27 -1.81 -2.35 -3.24
C VAL A 27 -0.64 -2.51 -2.28
N ILE A 28 0.54 -2.05 -2.70
CA ILE A 28 1.76 -2.05 -1.91
C ILE A 28 2.09 -0.60 -1.53
N LEU A 29 2.12 -0.33 -0.23
CA LEU A 29 2.41 1.02 0.29
C LEU A 29 3.91 1.28 0.30
N LEU A 30 4.37 2.24 -0.52
CA LEU A 30 5.77 2.62 -0.64
C LEU A 30 5.96 4.12 -0.42
N ASP A 31 7.03 4.49 0.28
CA ASP A 31 7.42 5.90 0.52
C ASP A 31 8.69 6.30 -0.25
N GLY A 32 9.11 5.47 -1.22
CA GLY A 32 10.36 5.62 -1.97
C GLY A 32 11.57 4.99 -1.26
N SER A 33 11.50 4.74 0.06
CA SER A 33 12.63 4.17 0.80
C SER A 33 12.88 2.70 0.46
N ALA A 34 14.16 2.31 0.45
CA ALA A 34 14.57 0.91 0.33
C ALA A 34 14.00 0.04 1.47
N PHE A 35 13.79 0.62 2.66
CA PHE A 35 13.26 -0.09 3.81
C PHE A 35 11.86 -0.65 3.56
N ARG A 36 10.96 0.14 2.97
CA ARG A 36 9.59 -0.33 2.69
C ARG A 36 9.54 -1.44 1.65
N ARG A 37 10.56 -1.56 0.79
CA ARG A 37 10.68 -2.64 -0.21
C ARG A 37 10.91 -4.02 0.42
N ARG A 38 11.18 -4.11 1.73
CA ARG A 38 11.34 -5.40 2.44
C ARG A 38 10.08 -6.28 2.40
N ILE A 39 8.89 -5.72 2.16
CA ILE A 39 7.66 -6.50 1.96
C ILE A 39 7.66 -7.31 0.65
N LEU A 40 8.42 -6.88 -0.36
CA LEU A 40 8.32 -7.41 -1.73
C LEU A 40 8.65 -8.91 -1.84
N PRO A 41 9.72 -9.45 -1.22
CA PRO A 41 9.97 -10.89 -1.24
C PRO A 41 8.82 -11.70 -0.64
N HIS A 42 8.10 -11.15 0.34
CA HIS A 42 6.95 -11.82 0.94
C HIS A 42 5.74 -11.75 0.01
N VAL A 43 5.49 -10.61 -0.65
CA VAL A 43 4.48 -10.50 -1.71
C VAL A 43 4.75 -11.55 -2.78
N GLN A 44 5.99 -11.65 -3.25
CA GLN A 44 6.37 -12.59 -4.31
C GLN A 44 6.23 -14.05 -3.87
N LYS A 45 6.49 -14.34 -2.60
CA LYS A 45 6.35 -15.69 -2.04
C LYS A 45 4.88 -16.16 -1.98
N PHE A 46 3.94 -15.25 -1.71
CA PHE A 46 2.55 -15.62 -1.41
C PHE A 46 1.56 -15.29 -2.54
N LEU A 47 1.88 -14.36 -3.43
CA LEU A 47 0.97 -13.88 -4.46
C LEU A 47 1.55 -14.19 -5.83
N HIS A 48 0.90 -15.03 -6.62
CA HIS A 48 1.42 -15.46 -7.92
C HIS A 48 1.16 -14.42 -9.02
N PRO A 49 2.10 -14.18 -9.96
CA PRO A 49 1.95 -13.17 -11.01
C PRO A 49 0.76 -13.38 -11.95
N GLU A 50 0.41 -14.64 -12.20
CA GLU A 50 -0.71 -15.05 -13.05
C GLU A 50 -2.05 -14.53 -12.51
N ASP A 51 -2.17 -14.48 -11.19
CA ASP A 51 -3.40 -14.12 -10.48
C ASP A 51 -3.42 -12.69 -9.95
N THR A 52 -2.31 -11.95 -10.07
CA THR A 52 -2.08 -10.72 -9.29
C THR A 52 -1.72 -9.53 -10.16
N HIS A 53 -2.43 -8.42 -9.94
CA HIS A 53 -2.06 -7.09 -10.41
C HIS A 53 -1.56 -6.26 -9.23
N LEU A 54 -0.29 -5.86 -9.26
CA LEU A 54 0.34 -5.08 -8.20
C LEU A 54 0.18 -3.59 -8.46
N ILE A 55 -0.19 -2.84 -7.43
CA ILE A 55 -0.29 -1.39 -7.48
C ILE A 55 0.68 -0.82 -6.46
N LEU A 56 1.73 -0.17 -6.94
CA LEU A 56 2.67 0.56 -6.09
C LEU A 56 2.09 1.95 -5.82
N ILE A 57 1.70 2.24 -4.59
CA ILE A 57 1.15 3.56 -4.23
C ILE A 57 2.12 4.33 -3.35
N ARG A 58 2.26 5.61 -3.67
CA ARG A 58 2.90 6.60 -2.81
C ARG A 58 1.94 7.75 -2.51
N VAL A 59 1.88 8.13 -1.25
CA VAL A 59 1.17 9.34 -0.82
C VAL A 59 2.19 10.36 -0.35
N ALA A 60 2.10 11.58 -0.86
CA ALA A 60 2.96 12.70 -0.48
C ALA A 60 2.13 13.88 0.03
N ASP A 61 2.78 14.82 0.71
CA ASP A 61 2.15 16.09 1.04
C ASP A 61 1.91 16.90 -0.25
N PRO A 62 0.78 17.60 -0.38
CA PRO A 62 0.53 18.45 -1.53
C PRO A 62 1.60 19.54 -1.60
N PRO A 63 2.06 19.93 -2.80
CA PRO A 63 2.91 21.10 -2.93
C PRO A 63 2.24 22.30 -2.26
N GLN A 64 2.97 22.96 -1.36
CA GLN A 64 2.51 24.20 -0.75
C GLN A 64 2.45 25.25 -1.86
N SER A 65 1.27 25.50 -2.43
CA SER A 65 1.08 26.70 -3.22
C SER A 65 1.18 27.89 -2.26
N ILE A 66 2.03 28.84 -2.59
CA ILE A 66 2.22 30.04 -1.79
C ILE A 66 0.89 30.79 -1.80
N TYR A 67 0.22 30.87 -0.65
CA TYR A 67 -0.95 31.72 -0.51
C TYR A 67 -0.49 33.18 -0.58
N TYR A 68 -1.02 33.94 -1.53
CA TYR A 68 -0.88 35.39 -1.57
C TYR A 68 -1.41 35.98 -0.24
N VAL A 69 -0.49 36.50 0.57
CA VAL A 69 -0.82 37.42 1.66
C VAL A 69 -0.55 38.82 1.09
N GLU A 70 -1.55 39.70 1.10
CA GLU A 70 -1.48 41.04 0.49
C GLU A 70 -0.16 41.77 0.83
N GLY A 71 0.67 42.03 -0.19
CA GLY A 71 1.94 42.75 -0.08
C GLY A 71 2.92 42.42 -1.22
N PRO A 72 3.95 43.25 -1.49
CA PRO A 72 4.85 43.05 -2.61
C PRO A 72 5.94 42.03 -2.24
N ILE A 73 5.63 40.75 -2.42
CA ILE A 73 6.66 39.70 -2.47
C ILE A 73 6.73 39.22 -3.92
N PHE A 74 7.83 39.53 -4.59
CA PHE A 74 8.18 38.92 -5.86
C PHE A 74 8.77 37.54 -5.55
N VAL A 75 8.02 36.47 -5.83
CA VAL A 75 8.57 35.12 -5.91
C VAL A 75 8.61 34.76 -7.39
N SER A 76 9.78 34.32 -7.87
CA SER A 76 9.93 33.79 -9.22
C SER A 76 8.94 32.65 -9.42
N VAL A 77 8.08 32.77 -10.42
CA VAL A 77 7.13 31.72 -10.81
C VAL A 77 7.88 30.47 -11.34
N ASP A 78 9.20 30.57 -11.52
CA ASP A 78 10.07 29.52 -12.04
C ASP A 78 10.45 28.42 -11.03
N ASP A 79 10.30 28.62 -9.71
CA ASP A 79 10.74 27.65 -8.67
C ASP A 79 9.60 26.82 -8.05
N VAL A 80 8.34 27.04 -8.45
CA VAL A 80 7.21 26.23 -7.98
C VAL A 80 7.04 25.06 -8.94
N ALA A 81 7.65 23.92 -8.61
CA ALA A 81 7.39 22.69 -9.34
C ALA A 81 5.87 22.41 -9.33
N SER A 82 5.30 22.25 -10.52
CA SER A 82 3.88 21.96 -10.65
C SER A 82 3.53 20.62 -10.00
N GLU A 83 2.29 20.45 -9.55
CA GLU A 83 1.82 19.16 -9.00
C GLU A 83 2.09 18.00 -9.97
N THR A 84 2.01 18.26 -11.28
CA THR A 84 2.35 17.31 -12.35
C THR A 84 3.82 16.91 -12.32
N GLU A 85 4.75 17.86 -12.16
CA GLU A 85 6.19 17.59 -12.08
C GLU A 85 6.53 16.80 -10.83
N ILE A 86 5.99 17.18 -9.68
CA ILE A 86 6.20 16.47 -8.41
C ILE A 86 5.61 15.06 -8.50
N SER A 87 4.40 14.91 -9.05
CA SER A 87 3.78 13.59 -9.27
C SER A 87 4.64 12.71 -10.17
N THR A 88 5.25 13.29 -11.21
CA THR A 88 6.14 12.57 -12.13
C THR A 88 7.39 12.10 -11.39
N GLN A 89 8.05 12.99 -10.66
CA GLN A 89 9.24 12.66 -9.86
C GLN A 89 8.95 11.55 -8.83
N LEU A 90 7.85 11.66 -8.07
CA LEU A 90 7.46 10.66 -7.09
C LEU A 90 7.12 9.30 -7.73
N ARG A 91 6.53 9.32 -8.92
CA ARG A 91 6.23 8.10 -9.69
C ARG A 91 7.52 7.46 -10.21
N ASP A 92 8.53 8.24 -10.54
CA ASP A 92 9.83 7.73 -11.00
C ASP A 92 10.64 7.08 -9.88
N GLU A 93 10.47 7.49 -8.63
CA GLU A 93 11.05 6.77 -7.48
C GLU A 93 10.49 5.33 -7.32
N LEU A 94 9.35 5.03 -7.93
CA LEU A 94 8.76 3.69 -7.99
C LEU A 94 9.19 2.90 -9.24
N ALA A 95 9.93 3.50 -10.18
CA ALA A 95 10.25 2.89 -11.47
C ALA A 95 11.09 1.61 -11.31
N ASP A 96 12.16 1.65 -10.52
CA ASP A 96 13.02 0.48 -10.30
C ASP A 96 12.26 -0.68 -9.67
N THR A 97 11.36 -0.37 -8.74
CA THR A 97 10.54 -1.40 -8.07
C THR A 97 9.54 -2.01 -9.04
N LYS A 98 8.94 -1.18 -9.90
CA LYS A 98 8.07 -1.65 -10.97
C LYS A 98 8.83 -2.57 -11.92
N ALA A 99 9.99 -2.15 -12.42
CA ALA A 99 10.79 -2.93 -13.37
C ALA A 99 11.16 -4.31 -12.80
N MET A 100 11.65 -4.35 -11.55
CA MET A 100 11.99 -5.60 -10.86
C MET A 100 10.78 -6.55 -10.69
N LEU A 101 9.60 -6.01 -10.40
CA LEU A 101 8.38 -6.82 -10.28
C LEU A 101 7.86 -7.29 -11.65
N GLU A 102 8.01 -6.49 -12.70
CA GLU A 102 7.66 -6.90 -14.06
C GLU A 102 8.61 -7.97 -14.59
N GLU A 103 9.90 -7.89 -14.29
CA GLU A 103 10.87 -8.97 -14.57
C GLU A 103 10.51 -10.27 -13.86
N ALA A 104 9.89 -10.18 -12.68
CA ALA A 104 9.33 -11.32 -11.95
C ALA A 104 7.95 -11.79 -12.47
N GLY A 105 7.44 -11.19 -13.57
CA GLY A 105 6.22 -11.60 -14.26
C GLY A 105 4.93 -10.91 -13.83
N TYR A 106 4.97 -9.96 -12.89
CA TYR A 106 3.77 -9.27 -12.42
C TYR A 106 3.29 -8.22 -13.42
N THR A 107 1.97 -8.01 -13.48
CA THR A 107 1.42 -6.77 -14.02
C THR A 107 1.48 -5.71 -12.93
N VAL A 108 2.12 -4.57 -13.20
CA VAL A 108 2.40 -3.55 -12.17
C VAL A 108 1.97 -2.15 -12.63
N SER A 109 1.20 -1.44 -11.80
CA SER A 109 0.89 -0.02 -11.99
C SER A 109 1.49 0.82 -10.86
N ARG A 110 1.79 2.09 -11.15
CA ARG A 110 2.28 3.07 -10.17
C ARG A 110 1.23 4.13 -9.94
N GLU A 111 1.02 4.49 -8.68
CA GLU A 111 0.03 5.47 -8.28
C GLU A 111 0.64 6.49 -7.32
N VAL A 112 0.32 7.76 -7.53
CA VAL A 112 0.72 8.86 -6.65
C VAL A 112 -0.52 9.63 -6.22
N ARG A 113 -0.66 9.85 -4.93
CA ARG A 113 -1.72 10.65 -4.32
C ARG A 113 -1.11 11.75 -3.47
N PHE A 114 -1.84 12.86 -3.32
CA PHE A 114 -1.45 13.95 -2.44
C PHE A 114 -2.46 14.09 -1.30
N GLY A 115 -1.97 14.29 -0.08
CA GLY A 115 -2.81 14.48 1.10
C GLY A 115 -2.45 13.56 2.27
N SER A 116 -3.39 13.39 3.20
CA SER A 116 -3.17 12.52 4.36
C SER A 116 -3.09 11.06 3.94
N ALA A 117 -1.92 10.43 4.15
CA ALA A 117 -1.66 9.04 3.73
C ALA A 117 -2.76 8.05 4.13
N ALA A 118 -3.20 8.08 5.39
CA ALA A 118 -4.25 7.17 5.86
C ALA A 118 -5.58 7.37 5.13
N MET A 119 -5.94 8.62 4.85
CA MET A 119 -7.19 8.97 4.16
C MET A 119 -7.11 8.67 2.66
N GLU A 120 -6.00 9.02 2.01
CA GLU A 120 -5.78 8.73 0.58
C GLU A 120 -5.74 7.23 0.32
N ILE A 121 -5.09 6.45 1.17
CA ILE A 121 -5.04 5.00 1.03
C ILE A 121 -6.42 4.39 1.23
N GLU A 122 -7.17 4.82 2.26
CA GLU A 122 -8.54 4.34 2.47
C GLU A 122 -9.47 4.66 1.29
N ARG A 123 -9.36 5.87 0.74
CA ARG A 123 -10.08 6.28 -0.46
C ARG A 123 -9.69 5.43 -1.66
N PHE A 124 -8.38 5.27 -1.90
CA PHE A 124 -7.86 4.49 -3.01
C PHE A 124 -8.31 3.03 -2.96
N ILE A 125 -8.31 2.42 -1.77
CA ILE A 125 -8.81 1.05 -1.56
C ILE A 125 -10.26 0.89 -2.04
N LYS A 126 -11.11 1.89 -1.77
CA LYS A 126 -12.53 1.89 -2.19
C LYS A 126 -12.69 2.15 -3.68
N GLU A 127 -11.96 3.12 -4.22
CA GLU A 127 -12.04 3.52 -5.63
C GLU A 127 -11.52 2.46 -6.58
N ALA A 128 -10.45 1.76 -6.20
CA ALA A 128 -9.71 0.88 -7.08
C ALA A 128 -10.04 -0.61 -6.85
N GLU A 129 -11.11 -0.94 -6.11
CA GLU A 129 -11.52 -2.32 -5.79
C GLU A 129 -10.32 -3.19 -5.35
N ILE A 130 -9.61 -2.74 -4.32
CA ILE A 130 -8.42 -3.44 -3.83
C ILE A 130 -8.84 -4.69 -3.04
N ASP A 131 -8.16 -5.81 -3.29
CA ASP A 131 -8.43 -7.09 -2.62
C ASP A 131 -7.49 -7.33 -1.43
N LEU A 132 -6.31 -6.69 -1.43
CA LEU A 132 -5.29 -6.83 -0.38
C LEU A 132 -4.42 -5.57 -0.30
N VAL A 133 -4.12 -5.14 0.92
CA VAL A 133 -3.06 -4.15 1.17
C VAL A 133 -1.83 -4.86 1.71
N ALA A 134 -0.66 -4.58 1.13
CA ALA A 134 0.63 -5.05 1.61
C ALA A 134 1.49 -3.86 2.07
N MET A 135 2.05 -3.93 3.27
CA MET A 135 2.89 -2.87 3.80
C MET A 135 3.95 -3.37 4.78
N THR A 136 5.08 -2.68 4.80
CA THR A 136 6.06 -2.80 5.88
C THR A 136 5.68 -1.82 7.00
N THR A 137 5.78 -2.19 8.27
CA THR A 137 5.67 -1.25 9.40
C THR A 137 7.04 -0.74 9.86
N TYR A 138 7.08 0.41 10.53
CA TYR A 138 8.32 0.88 11.16
C TYR A 138 8.63 0.05 12.39
N ALA A 139 9.84 -0.51 12.45
CA ALA A 139 10.49 -0.83 13.71
C ALA A 139 11.44 0.34 14.02
N ARG A 140 10.96 1.38 14.71
CA ARG A 140 11.92 2.28 15.37
C ARG A 140 12.43 1.53 16.59
N THR A 141 13.73 1.27 16.61
CA THR A 141 14.51 0.84 17.78
C THR A 141 14.00 1.52 19.06
N GLY A 142 13.43 0.75 19.99
CA GLY A 142 13.41 1.13 21.42
C GLY A 142 12.12 1.61 22.10
N LEU A 143 10.92 1.65 21.49
CA LEU A 143 9.67 1.87 22.26
C LEU A 143 8.60 0.80 21.99
N SER A 144 8.47 -0.10 22.95
CA SER A 144 7.80 -1.40 22.90
C SER A 144 6.26 -1.38 22.94
N LYS A 145 5.58 -0.26 22.67
CA LYS A 145 4.10 -0.17 22.86
C LYS A 145 3.29 0.61 21.83
N LEU A 146 3.90 1.12 20.74
CA LEU A 146 3.19 1.81 19.64
C LEU A 146 3.44 1.09 18.30
N LEU A 147 3.15 -0.20 18.30
CA LEU A 147 3.65 -1.22 17.35
C LEU A 147 3.15 -1.14 15.91
N TYR A 148 2.28 -0.19 15.59
CA TYR A 148 1.70 -0.07 14.26
C TYR A 148 1.90 1.37 13.80
N GLY A 149 2.57 1.59 12.67
CA GLY A 149 2.60 2.93 12.07
C GLY A 149 1.17 3.48 11.91
N SER A 150 0.98 4.80 11.96
CA SER A 150 -0.36 5.43 11.94
C SER A 150 -1.26 4.92 10.82
N ILE A 151 -0.69 4.60 9.66
CA ILE A 151 -1.39 4.00 8.51
C ILE A 151 -1.82 2.55 8.82
N ALA A 152 -0.93 1.73 9.36
CA ALA A 152 -1.24 0.33 9.69
C ALA A 152 -2.36 0.25 10.72
N GLU A 153 -2.30 1.07 11.78
CA GLU A 153 -3.37 1.14 12.76
C GLU A 153 -4.70 1.57 12.16
N HIS A 154 -4.68 2.61 11.32
CA HIS A 154 -5.88 3.10 10.65
C HIS A 154 -6.51 2.01 9.79
N LEU A 155 -5.71 1.30 8.99
CA LEU A 155 -6.16 0.23 8.14
C LEU A 155 -6.66 -0.98 8.93
N MET A 156 -5.96 -1.41 9.97
CA MET A 156 -6.44 -2.53 10.80
C MET A 156 -7.78 -2.23 11.49
N ARG A 157 -8.06 -0.95 11.78
CA ARG A 157 -9.34 -0.55 12.39
C ARG A 157 -10.47 -0.37 11.38
N LYS A 158 -10.18 0.02 10.13
CA LYS A 158 -11.19 0.50 9.17
C LYS A 158 -11.27 -0.25 7.85
N ALA A 159 -10.20 -0.93 7.44
CA ALA A 159 -10.18 -1.64 6.17
C ALA A 159 -11.14 -2.84 6.24
N LYS A 160 -11.96 -2.98 5.19
CA LYS A 160 -12.85 -4.14 5.01
C LYS A 160 -12.19 -5.28 4.24
N ILE A 161 -10.90 -5.15 3.97
CA ILE A 161 -10.11 -6.05 3.14
C ILE A 161 -8.89 -6.54 3.94
N PRO A 162 -8.35 -7.72 3.60
CA PRO A 162 -7.13 -8.21 4.19
C PRO A 162 -5.97 -7.19 4.15
N VAL A 163 -5.17 -7.17 5.22
CA VAL A 163 -3.95 -6.34 5.31
C VAL A 163 -2.77 -7.26 5.67
N MET A 164 -1.82 -7.37 4.75
CA MET A 164 -0.55 -8.05 4.95
C MET A 164 0.48 -7.07 5.50
N VAL A 165 0.92 -7.32 6.73
CA VAL A 165 1.89 -6.47 7.42
C VAL A 165 3.19 -7.23 7.65
N LEU A 166 4.29 -6.70 7.12
CA LEU A 166 5.63 -7.12 7.53
C LEU A 166 6.07 -6.29 8.74
N HIS A 167 6.38 -6.99 9.83
CA HIS A 167 7.08 -6.45 10.97
C HIS A 167 8.56 -6.82 10.82
N PRO A 168 9.43 -5.90 10.35
CA PRO A 168 10.85 -6.18 10.29
C PRO A 168 11.36 -6.32 11.73
N THR A 169 11.67 -7.55 12.11
CA THR A 169 12.59 -7.82 13.22
C THR A 169 14.00 -7.41 12.78
N GLU A 170 14.80 -6.93 13.74
CA GLU A 170 16.17 -6.43 13.52
C GLU A 170 16.99 -7.32 12.59
#